data_AF-A0A7V9C270-F1
#
_entry.id   AF-A0A7V9C270-F1
#
_cell.length_a   1.000
_cell.length_b   1.000
_cell.length_c   1.000
_cell.angle_alpha   90.00
_cell.angle_beta   90.00
_cell.angle_gamma   90.00
#
_symmetry.space_group_name_H-M   'P 1'
#
loop_
_entity.id
_entity.type
_entity.pdbx_description
1 polymer ?
#
loop_
_entity_poly.entity_id
_entity_poly.type
_entity_poly.pdbx_seq_one_letter_code
_entity_poly.pdbx_strand_id
1 'polypeptide(L)' 'MATTLGFGPRFLHSTGQLHKGGPNTGLFVQVVDETGDELAIPGQDFGFARLTRSQAAGDLAALEENGRRIVRLRLEDVTG' A
#
# COMPACT_ATOMS: atom_id res chain seq x y z
N MET A 1 16.99 10.51 8.15
CA MET A 1 16.10 9.34 7.97
C MET A 1 16.48 8.69 6.66
N ALA A 2 16.60 7.37 6.62
CA ALA A 2 16.74 6.66 5.35
C ALA A 2 15.35 6.58 4.68
N THR A 3 15.27 6.87 3.39
CA THR A 3 14.05 6.75 2.61
C THR A 3 14.08 5.44 1.86
N THR A 4 13.04 4.62 2.02
CA THR A 4 12.87 3.37 1.29
C THR A 4 11.66 3.50 0.37
N LEU A 5 11.84 3.19 -0.91
CA LEU A 5 10.77 3.12 -1.90
C LEU A 5 10.43 1.65 -2.18
N GLY A 6 9.15 1.31 -2.28
CA GLY A 6 8.70 -0.02 -2.67
C GLY A 6 7.41 0.04 -3.49
N PHE A 7 7.33 -0.78 -4.54
CA PHE A 7 6.12 -0.91 -5.35
C PHE A 7 5.20 -1.98 -4.75
N GLY A 8 3.93 -1.65 -4.56
CA GLY A 8 2.90 -2.61 -4.18
C GLY A 8 2.61 -3.59 -5.32
N PRO A 9 2.17 -4.82 -5.02
CA PRO A 9 2.04 -5.42 -3.68
C PRO A 9 3.34 -6.07 -3.17
N ARG A 10 4.43 -6.04 -3.97
CA ARG A 10 5.66 -6.79 -3.69
C ARG A 10 6.44 -6.32 -2.45
N PHE A 11 6.36 -5.04 -2.08
CA PHE A 11 7.10 -4.53 -0.91
C PHE A 11 6.60 -5.12 0.44
N LEU A 12 5.39 -5.66 0.47
CA LEU A 12 4.80 -6.32 1.65
C LEU A 12 5.64 -7.50 2.14
N HIS A 13 6.45 -8.11 1.27
CA HIS A 13 7.22 -9.32 1.56
C HIS A 13 8.69 -9.08 1.95
N SER A 14 9.16 -7.82 1.96
CA SER A 14 10.58 -7.49 2.17
C SER A 14 10.80 -6.58 3.38
N THR A 15 10.19 -5.38 3.39
CA THR A 15 10.41 -4.37 4.45
C THR A 15 9.21 -4.20 5.37
N GLY A 16 8.09 -4.88 5.08
CA GLY A 16 6.85 -4.79 5.84
C GLY A 16 7.02 -5.07 7.35
N GLN A 17 7.86 -6.04 7.73
CA GLN A 17 8.11 -6.36 9.14
C GLN A 17 8.93 -5.28 9.87
N LEU A 18 9.91 -4.67 9.21
CA LEU A 18 10.72 -3.61 9.80
C LEU A 18 9.89 -2.33 10.01
N HIS A 19 8.96 -2.06 9.08
CA HIS A 19 8.06 -0.92 9.10
C HIS A 19 6.89 -1.07 10.08
N LYS A 20 6.35 -2.28 10.24
CA LYS A 20 5.19 -2.55 11.12
C LYS A 20 5.58 -3.00 12.53
N GLY A 21 6.75 -3.64 12.70
CA GLY A 21 7.21 -4.18 13.98
C GLY A 21 8.36 -3.43 14.67
N GLY A 22 9.06 -2.53 13.99
CA GLY A 22 10.17 -1.74 14.57
C GLY A 22 9.72 -0.55 15.44
N PRO A 23 10.64 0.23 16.03
CA PRO A 23 10.30 1.44 16.79
C PRO A 23 9.36 2.39 16.03
N ASN A 24 8.47 3.11 16.72
CA ASN A 24 7.50 4.02 16.09
C ASN A 24 8.09 5.38 15.69
N THR A 25 9.13 5.33 14.85
CA THR A 25 9.86 6.50 14.34
C THR A 25 9.73 6.67 12.82
N GLY A 26 9.08 5.74 12.13
CA GLY A 26 8.84 5.78 10.69
C GLY A 26 7.76 6.79 10.29
N LEU A 27 7.95 7.42 9.13
CA LEU A 27 6.93 8.19 8.41
C LEU A 27 6.61 7.47 7.12
N PHE A 28 5.32 7.29 6.83
CA PHE A 28 4.86 6.52 5.68
C PHE A 28 4.04 7.40 4.75
N VAL A 29 4.32 7.27 3.45
CA VAL A 29 3.51 7.86 2.38
C VAL A 29 3.09 6.72 1.48
N GLN A 30 1.80 6.50 1.35
CA GLN A 30 1.25 5.51 0.44
C GLN A 30 0.65 6.23 -0.77
N VAL A 31 1.25 6.04 -1.94
CA VAL A 31 0.69 6.54 -3.19
C VAL A 31 -0.06 5.38 -3.85
N VAL A 32 -1.34 5.59 -4.13
CA VAL A 32 -2.19 4.61 -4.80
C VAL A 32 -2.69 5.17 -6.12
N ASP A 33 -2.82 4.28 -7.09
CA ASP A 33 -3.54 4.55 -8.34
C ASP A 33 -4.82 3.72 -8.31
N GLU A 34 -5.96 4.39 -8.47
CA GLU A 34 -7.26 3.72 -8.56
C GLU A 34 -7.74 3.61 -10.02
N THR A 35 -6.98 4.12 -10.97
CA THR A 35 -7.30 4.07 -12.40
C THR A 35 -6.79 2.78 -13.03
N GLY A 36 -7.54 2.23 -13.99
CA GLY A 36 -7.18 1.01 -14.71
C GLY A 36 -8.34 0.04 -14.90
N ASP A 37 -8.26 -0.74 -15.97
CA ASP A 37 -9.25 -1.76 -16.29
C ASP A 37 -9.15 -2.97 -15.35
N GLU A 38 -10.30 -3.54 -15.00
CA GLU A 38 -10.35 -4.76 -14.20
C GLU A 38 -9.98 -5.97 -15.07
N LEU A 39 -8.79 -6.51 -14.84
CA LEU A 39 -8.35 -7.77 -15.46
C LEU A 39 -8.79 -8.96 -14.60
N ALA A 40 -9.60 -9.85 -15.16
CA ALA A 40 -10.08 -11.04 -14.47
C ALA A 40 -8.92 -11.97 -14.07
N ILE A 41 -9.03 -12.56 -12.87
CA ILE A 41 -8.14 -13.63 -12.42
C ILE A 41 -8.89 -14.95 -12.64
N PRO A 42 -8.34 -15.90 -13.43
CA PRO A 42 -8.99 -17.18 -13.66
C PRO A 42 -9.33 -17.91 -12.35
N GLY A 43 -10.60 -18.29 -12.19
CA GLY A 43 -11.09 -19.04 -11.02
C GLY A 43 -11.30 -18.20 -9.76
N GLN A 44 -11.24 -16.86 -9.83
CA GLN A 44 -11.58 -15.97 -8.72
C GLN A 44 -12.80 -15.11 -9.09
N ASP A 45 -13.55 -14.67 -8.08
CA ASP A 45 -14.68 -13.74 -8.20
C ASP A 45 -14.25 -12.26 -8.18
N PHE A 46 -12.93 -12.01 -8.21
CA PHE A 46 -12.31 -10.69 -8.29
C PHE A 46 -11.18 -10.68 -9.32
N GLY A 47 -10.87 -9.49 -9.85
CA GLY A 47 -9.74 -9.28 -10.73
C GLY A 47 -8.53 -8.66 -10.04
N PHE A 48 -7.50 -8.36 -10.83
CA PHE A 48 -6.23 -7.82 -10.33
C PHE A 48 -6.34 -6.41 -9.75
N ALA A 49 -7.24 -5.57 -10.28
CA ALA A 49 -7.40 -4.22 -9.77
C ALA A 49 -8.04 -4.26 -8.38
N ARG A 50 -9.11 -5.06 -8.20
CA ARG A 50 -9.71 -5.29 -6.88
C ARG A 50 -8.74 -5.93 -5.89
N LEU A 51 -7.94 -6.90 -6.31
CA LEU A 51 -6.92 -7.53 -5.45
C LEU A 51 -5.90 -6.48 -4.97
N THR A 52 -5.35 -5.69 -5.88
CA THR A 52 -4.33 -4.68 -5.56
C THR A 52 -4.88 -3.59 -4.64
N ARG A 53 -6.11 -3.09 -4.89
CA ARG A 53 -6.79 -2.13 -4.01
C ARG A 53 -7.00 -2.70 -2.61
N SER A 54 -7.42 -3.97 -2.52
CA SER A 54 -7.63 -4.65 -1.23
C SER A 54 -6.32 -4.81 -0.44
N GLN A 55 -5.22 -5.13 -1.12
CA GLN A 55 -3.90 -5.22 -0.50
C GLN A 55 -3.39 -3.85 0.00
N ALA A 56 -3.57 -2.79 -0.80
CA ALA A 56 -3.21 -1.43 -0.38
C ALA A 56 -4.03 -0.96 0.83
N ALA A 57 -5.33 -1.26 0.84
CA ALA A 57 -6.23 -0.99 1.98
C ALA A 57 -5.80 -1.72 3.25
N GLY A 58 -5.52 -3.03 3.16
CA GLY A 58 -5.05 -3.81 4.30
C GLY A 58 -3.69 -3.33 4.84
N ASP A 59 -2.81 -2.84 3.98
CA ASP A 59 -1.53 -2.27 4.40
C ASP A 59 -1.69 -0.97 5.20
N LEU A 60 -2.56 -0.06 4.74
CA LEU A 60 -2.89 1.17 5.45
C LEU A 60 -3.49 0.87 6.83
N ALA A 61 -4.50 0.01 6.88
CA ALA A 61 -5.16 -0.38 8.13
C ALA A 61 -4.15 -0.96 9.13
N ALA A 62 -3.26 -1.84 8.68
CA ALA A 62 -2.21 -2.40 9.53
C ALA A 62 -1.26 -1.33 10.08
N LEU A 63 -0.92 -0.29 9.31
CA LEU A 63 -0.08 0.81 9.78
C LEU A 63 -0.82 1.69 10.79
N GLU A 64 -2.10 2.00 10.54
CA GLU A 64 -2.95 2.76 11.45
C GLU A 64 -3.16 2.04 12.79
N GLU A 65 -3.48 0.74 12.76
CA GLU A 65 -3.64 -0.11 13.96
C GLU A 65 -2.37 -0.17 14.81
N ASN A 66 -1.19 -0.10 14.17
CA ASN A 66 0.10 -0.04 14.86
C ASN A 66 0.50 1.38 15.28
N GLY A 67 -0.41 2.36 15.19
CA GLY A 67 -0.18 3.75 15.58
C GLY A 67 0.88 4.46 14.75
N ARG A 68 1.10 4.02 13.50
CA ARG A 68 2.11 4.60 12.61
C ARG A 68 1.62 5.91 12.00
N ARG A 69 2.57 6.81 11.75
CA ARG A 69 2.29 8.07 11.03
C ARG A 69 2.28 7.81 9.53
N ILE A 70 1.09 7.67 8.96
CA ILE A 70 0.87 7.41 7.55
C ILE A 70 -0.05 8.46 6.91
N VAL A 71 0.24 8.81 5.66
CA VAL A 71 -0.69 9.52 4.77
C VAL A 71 -0.88 8.73 3.48
N ARG A 72 -2.09 8.72 2.94
CA ARG A 72 -2.39 8.18 1.61
C ARG A 72 -2.65 9.32 0.64
N LEU A 73 -2.08 9.22 -0.56
CA LEU A 73 -2.30 10.12 -1.68
C LEU A 73 -2.79 9.30 -2.87
N ARG A 74 -3.78 9.80 -3.60
CA ARG A 74 -4.14 9.22 -4.90
C ARG A 74 -3.30 9.89 -5.98
N LEU A 75 -2.96 9.12 -7.02
CA LEU A 75 -2.10 9.63 -8.08
C LEU A 75 -2.72 10.86 -8.77
N GLU A 76 -4.05 10.91 -8.92
CA GLU A 76 -4.76 12.06 -9.47
C GLU A 76 -4.57 13.37 -8.66
N ASP A 77 -4.31 13.27 -7.35
CA ASP A 77 -4.13 14.41 -6.46
C ASP A 77 -2.70 15.01 -6.58
N VAL A 78 -1.78 14.31 -7.28
CA VAL A 78 -0.36 14.67 -7.38
C VAL A 78 0.01 15.16 -8.79
N THR A 79 -0.78 14.83 -9.81
CA THR A 79 -0.50 15.14 -11.23
C THR A 79 -1.23 16.40 -11.74
N GLY A 80 -1.47 17.39 -10.87
CA GLY A 80 -2.05 18.69 -11.25
C GLY A 80 -1.19 19.48 -12.24
#